data_AF-A0AAN4YDY7-F1
#
_entry.id   AF-A0AAN4YDY7-F1
#
_cell.length_a   1.000
_cell.length_b   1.000
_cell.length_c   1.000
_cell.angle_alpha   90.00
_cell.angle_beta   90.00
_cell.angle_gamma   90.00
#
_symmetry.space_group_name_H-M   'P 1'
#
loop_
_entity.id
_entity.type
_entity.pdbx_description
1 polymer ?
#
loop_
_entity_poly.entity_id
_entity_poly.type
_entity_poly.pdbx_seq_one_letter_code
_entity_poly.pdbx_strand_id
1 'polypeptide(L)'
;MENFITGYPGHESQHRTAMKKVLGPEKYEFFFDRWLEYFFTEADAKFFAGLGLNCIRIPFNYRHLEDDMNPRVLKESGFKHLDRVCSKQNIYTILDMHTAPGGQNGDWHSDNFTSYAAFWDYKDHQDRTVWLWEQIAARYRSNPWVAGYNPLNEPCDPEHVRLPAFYERVEKAIRAVDPDHILWLDGNTFAMEWKGFDKVLPNCVYSIHDYAVCLPSHFPVSYTLPRNKR
;
A
#
# COMPACT_ATOMS: atom_id res chain seq x y z
N MET A 1 6.09 -6.49 -4.42
CA MET A 1 6.84 -6.72 -5.67
C MET A 1 5.86 -7.07 -6.77
N GLU A 2 5.84 -6.31 -7.85
CA GLU A 2 4.85 -6.47 -8.91
C GLU A 2 5.38 -7.24 -10.12
N ASN A 3 4.47 -7.92 -10.82
CA ASN A 3 4.76 -8.81 -11.94
C ASN A 3 5.51 -8.12 -13.09
N PHE A 4 5.19 -6.86 -13.40
CA PHE A 4 5.84 -6.11 -14.48
C PHE A 4 7.26 -5.67 -14.15
N ILE A 5 7.61 -5.59 -12.86
CA ILE A 5 8.97 -5.25 -12.42
C ILE A 5 9.91 -6.44 -12.63
N THR A 6 9.42 -7.64 -12.39
CA THR A 6 10.22 -8.87 -12.47
C THR A 6 10.04 -9.64 -13.78
N GLY A 7 9.01 -9.32 -14.56
CA GLY A 7 8.66 -10.03 -15.79
C GLY A 7 8.02 -11.40 -15.57
N TYR A 8 7.65 -11.74 -14.32
CA TYR A 8 7.05 -13.03 -13.98
C TYR A 8 5.62 -12.86 -13.45
N PRO A 9 4.66 -13.67 -13.93
CA PRO A 9 3.29 -13.63 -13.43
C PRO A 9 3.22 -14.19 -12.00
N GLY A 10 2.38 -13.57 -11.18
CA GLY A 10 2.08 -14.06 -9.83
C GLY A 10 2.19 -12.97 -8.76
N HIS A 11 2.00 -13.42 -7.53
CA HIS A 11 2.00 -12.57 -6.33
C HIS A 11 3.39 -12.58 -5.69
N GLU A 12 3.72 -11.55 -4.91
CA GLU A 12 5.01 -11.48 -4.20
C GLU A 12 5.25 -12.73 -3.33
N SER A 13 4.23 -13.17 -2.59
CA SER A 13 4.26 -14.38 -1.75
C SER A 13 4.60 -15.64 -2.54
N GLN A 14 4.04 -15.80 -3.75
CA GLN A 14 4.31 -16.94 -4.63
C GLN A 14 5.74 -16.89 -5.17
N HIS A 15 6.19 -15.71 -5.62
CA HIS A 15 7.56 -15.51 -6.08
C HIS A 15 8.58 -15.80 -4.97
N ARG A 16 8.35 -15.25 -3.77
CA ARG A 16 9.19 -15.50 -2.60
C ARG A 16 9.25 -16.97 -2.23
N THR A 17 8.10 -17.67 -2.23
CA THR A 17 8.03 -19.11 -1.94
C THR A 17 8.84 -19.93 -2.96
N ALA A 18 8.67 -19.65 -4.26
CA ALA A 18 9.41 -20.33 -5.31
C ALA A 18 10.92 -20.08 -5.20
N MET A 19 11.34 -18.83 -5.00
CA MET A 19 12.74 -18.48 -4.82
C MET A 19 13.36 -19.15 -3.59
N LYS A 20 12.65 -19.16 -2.46
CA LYS A 20 13.13 -19.82 -1.23
C LYS A 20 13.34 -21.32 -1.43
N LYS A 21 12.44 -21.98 -2.17
CA LYS A 21 12.55 -23.40 -2.51
C LYS A 21 13.80 -23.71 -3.36
N VAL A 22 14.15 -22.83 -4.29
CA VAL A 22 15.29 -23.03 -5.21
C VAL A 22 16.63 -22.62 -4.59
N LEU A 23 16.68 -21.45 -3.94
CA LEU A 23 17.91 -20.88 -3.41
C LEU A 23 18.32 -21.44 -2.04
N GLY A 24 17.36 -21.98 -1.29
CA GLY A 24 17.51 -22.26 0.13
C GLY A 24 17.40 -20.98 0.99
N PRO A 25 17.24 -21.12 2.31
CA PRO A 25 16.92 -20.01 3.20
C PRO A 25 17.99 -18.91 3.23
N GLU A 26 19.27 -19.26 3.35
CA GLU A 26 20.36 -18.27 3.51
C GLU A 26 20.50 -17.36 2.27
N LYS A 27 20.53 -17.95 1.08
CA LYS A 27 20.64 -17.20 -0.18
C LYS A 27 19.37 -16.41 -0.49
N TYR A 28 18.20 -16.94 -0.11
CA TYR A 28 16.93 -16.23 -0.23
C TYR A 28 16.93 -14.95 0.62
N GLU A 29 17.28 -15.04 1.90
CA GLU A 29 17.33 -13.87 2.79
C GLU A 29 18.37 -12.86 2.30
N PHE A 30 19.58 -13.33 1.93
CA PHE A 30 20.61 -12.46 1.37
C PHE A 30 20.14 -11.73 0.10
N PHE A 31 19.50 -12.44 -0.83
CA PHE A 31 19.03 -11.85 -2.08
C PHE A 31 18.00 -10.75 -1.82
N PHE A 32 16.97 -11.00 -1.01
CA PHE A 32 15.91 -10.01 -0.79
C PHE A 32 16.36 -8.84 0.08
N ASP A 33 17.24 -9.06 1.07
CA ASP A 33 17.87 -7.98 1.85
C ASP A 33 18.63 -7.03 0.93
N ARG A 34 19.49 -7.57 0.06
CA ARG A 34 20.29 -6.77 -0.88
C ARG A 34 19.43 -6.14 -1.96
N TRP A 35 18.43 -6.85 -2.47
CA TRP A 35 17.49 -6.29 -3.43
C TRP A 35 16.83 -5.04 -2.86
N LEU A 36 16.22 -5.11 -1.67
CA LEU A 36 15.54 -3.96 -1.06
C LEU A 36 16.50 -2.83 -0.67
N GLU A 37 17.76 -3.14 -0.39
CA GLU A 37 18.79 -2.14 -0.14
C GLU A 37 19.20 -1.37 -1.40
N TYR A 38 19.42 -2.08 -2.50
CA TYR A 38 19.91 -1.48 -3.76
C TYR A 38 18.81 -1.02 -4.71
N PHE A 39 17.56 -1.44 -4.50
CA PHE A 39 16.43 -1.02 -5.35
C PHE A 39 16.17 0.50 -5.30
N PHE A 40 16.46 1.11 -4.16
CA PHE A 40 16.40 2.56 -3.99
C PHE A 40 17.50 3.00 -3.04
N THR A 41 18.33 3.95 -3.44
CA THR A 41 19.50 4.43 -2.69
C THR A 41 19.48 5.96 -2.57
N GLU A 42 20.43 6.51 -1.81
CA GLU A 42 20.61 7.97 -1.72
C GLU A 42 20.92 8.59 -3.09
N ALA A 43 21.54 7.85 -4.02
CA ALA A 43 21.79 8.33 -5.37
C ALA A 43 20.48 8.54 -6.15
N ASP A 44 19.50 7.65 -5.98
CA ASP A 44 18.17 7.77 -6.58
C ASP A 44 17.41 8.94 -5.98
N ALA A 45 17.45 9.12 -4.65
CA ALA A 45 16.87 10.27 -3.98
C ALA A 45 17.43 11.61 -4.50
N LYS A 46 18.76 11.70 -4.64
CA LYS A 46 19.43 12.89 -5.22
C LYS A 46 19.06 13.10 -6.68
N PHE A 47 18.93 12.02 -7.46
CA PHE A 47 18.51 12.10 -8.85
C PHE A 47 17.10 12.69 -8.97
N PHE A 48 16.13 12.15 -8.23
CA PHE A 48 14.76 12.68 -8.22
C PHE A 48 14.69 14.13 -7.72
N ALA A 49 15.44 14.48 -6.67
CA ALA A 49 15.56 15.87 -6.22
C ALA A 49 16.16 16.78 -7.30
N GLY A 50 17.17 16.31 -8.05
CA GLY A 50 17.78 17.01 -9.18
C GLY A 50 16.83 17.26 -10.35
N LEU A 51 15.78 16.44 -10.49
CA LEU A 51 14.69 16.66 -11.45
C LEU A 51 13.62 17.65 -10.94
N GLY A 52 13.76 18.17 -9.72
CA GLY A 52 12.78 19.05 -9.09
C GLY A 52 11.62 18.32 -8.40
N LEU A 53 11.68 16.99 -8.26
CA LEU A 53 10.73 16.23 -7.45
C LEU A 53 11.07 16.37 -5.96
N ASN A 54 10.05 16.41 -5.11
CA ASN A 54 10.24 16.63 -3.67
C ASN A 54 9.66 15.51 -2.79
N CYS A 55 8.96 14.52 -3.35
CA CYS A 55 8.31 13.46 -2.60
C CYS A 55 8.28 12.15 -3.39
N ILE A 56 8.39 11.02 -2.70
CA ILE A 56 8.24 9.67 -3.25
C ILE A 56 7.22 8.89 -2.41
N ARG A 57 6.30 8.19 -3.05
CA ARG A 57 5.40 7.22 -2.40
C ARG A 57 6.08 5.85 -2.37
N ILE A 58 6.22 5.28 -1.17
CA ILE A 58 6.93 4.02 -0.91
C ILE A 58 5.90 2.94 -0.59
N PRO A 59 5.51 2.11 -1.56
CA PRO A 59 4.64 0.97 -1.31
C PRO A 59 5.40 -0.10 -0.52
N PHE A 60 4.78 -0.64 0.52
CA PHE A 60 5.31 -1.77 1.28
C PHE A 60 4.23 -2.82 1.55
N ASN A 61 4.68 -4.07 1.66
CA ASN A 61 3.84 -5.21 2.01
C ASN A 61 3.77 -5.35 3.55
N TYR A 62 2.58 -5.46 4.13
CA TYR A 62 2.43 -5.59 5.59
C TYR A 62 3.19 -6.80 6.16
N ARG A 63 3.44 -7.84 5.35
CA ARG A 63 4.17 -9.06 5.75
C ARG A 63 5.63 -8.82 6.10
N HIS A 64 6.17 -7.65 5.76
CA HIS A 64 7.46 -7.21 6.29
C HIS A 64 7.42 -6.94 7.79
N LEU A 65 6.27 -6.46 8.30
CA LEU A 65 6.10 -5.98 9.68
C LEU A 65 5.34 -6.99 10.56
N GLU A 66 4.53 -7.87 9.97
CA GLU A 66 3.73 -8.87 10.68
C GLU A 66 3.76 -10.22 9.95
N ASP A 67 3.34 -11.30 10.60
CA ASP A 67 3.08 -12.59 9.96
C ASP A 67 1.64 -13.04 10.20
N ASP A 68 1.02 -13.69 9.21
CA ASP A 68 -0.36 -14.17 9.34
C ASP A 68 -0.52 -15.28 10.39
N MET A 69 0.54 -16.04 10.67
CA MET A 69 0.53 -17.07 11.72
C MET A 69 0.84 -16.51 13.11
N ASN A 70 1.29 -15.26 13.21
CA ASN A 70 1.63 -14.59 14.46
C ASN A 70 1.05 -13.17 14.45
N PRO A 71 -0.29 -13.03 14.42
CA PRO A 71 -0.92 -11.73 14.31
C PRO A 71 -0.59 -10.88 15.54
N ARG A 72 -0.42 -9.58 15.32
CA ARG A 72 -0.06 -8.56 16.32
C ARG A 72 1.29 -8.81 17.00
N VAL A 73 2.20 -9.51 16.32
CA VAL A 73 3.60 -9.64 16.70
C VAL A 73 4.45 -8.89 15.68
N LEU A 74 5.07 -7.79 16.14
CA LEU A 74 5.83 -6.90 15.29
C LEU A 74 7.19 -7.49 14.92
N LYS A 75 7.51 -7.48 13.63
CA LYS A 75 8.83 -7.84 13.09
C LYS A 75 9.69 -6.58 13.01
N GLU A 76 10.47 -6.32 14.06
CA GLU A 76 11.36 -5.14 14.11
C GLU A 76 12.34 -5.07 12.93
N SER A 77 12.81 -6.22 12.43
CA SER A 77 13.70 -6.28 11.26
C SER A 77 13.05 -5.73 9.99
N GLY A 78 11.71 -5.74 9.89
CA GLY A 78 10.96 -5.21 8.76
C GLY A 78 11.12 -3.70 8.55
N PHE A 79 11.42 -2.96 9.62
CA PHE A 79 11.62 -1.51 9.54
C PHE A 79 12.99 -1.10 8.99
N LYS A 80 13.97 -2.01 8.93
CA LYS A 80 15.35 -1.72 8.49
C LYS A 80 15.39 -0.90 7.19
N HIS A 81 14.64 -1.32 6.18
CA HIS A 81 14.64 -0.63 4.89
C HIS A 81 13.75 0.62 4.88
N LEU A 82 12.63 0.62 5.61
CA LEU A 82 11.77 1.80 5.76
C LEU A 82 12.50 2.96 6.47
N ASP A 83 13.21 2.66 7.55
CA ASP A 83 14.02 3.64 8.29
C ASP A 83 15.11 4.26 7.39
N ARG A 84 15.72 3.43 6.55
CA ARG A 84 16.74 3.87 5.60
C ARG A 84 16.18 4.83 4.57
N VAL A 85 15.03 4.51 3.96
CA VAL A 85 14.43 5.39 2.92
C VAL A 85 13.78 6.64 3.51
N CYS A 86 13.29 6.58 4.76
CA CYS A 86 12.74 7.74 5.47
C CYS A 86 13.81 8.57 6.19
N SER A 87 15.09 8.29 5.95
CA SER A 87 16.18 9.09 6.49
C SER A 87 16.33 10.43 5.74
N LYS A 88 17.13 11.34 6.28
CA LYS A 88 17.39 12.65 5.68
C LYS A 88 18.09 12.53 4.32
N GLN A 89 17.30 12.47 3.23
CA GLN A 89 17.80 12.28 1.86
C GLN A 89 17.32 13.36 0.87
N ASN A 90 16.96 14.55 1.36
CA ASN A 90 16.49 15.69 0.55
C ASN A 90 15.21 15.42 -0.28
N ILE A 91 14.47 14.36 0.06
CA ILE A 91 13.19 14.03 -0.55
C ILE A 91 12.27 13.48 0.53
N TYR A 92 11.01 13.90 0.52
CA TYR A 92 10.00 13.40 1.45
C TYR A 92 9.49 12.02 1.03
N THR A 93 8.99 11.25 1.98
CA THR A 93 8.41 9.92 1.73
C THR A 93 6.95 9.84 2.20
N ILE A 94 6.09 9.24 1.37
CA ILE A 94 4.75 8.81 1.79
C ILE A 94 4.82 7.30 1.98
N LEU A 95 4.52 6.81 3.19
CA LEU A 95 4.49 5.39 3.46
C LEU A 95 3.15 4.81 3.04
N ASP A 96 3.14 3.88 2.10
CA ASP A 96 1.95 3.29 1.53
C ASP A 96 1.82 1.81 1.88
N MET A 97 0.80 1.46 2.68
CA MET A 97 0.47 0.07 2.94
C MET A 97 -0.24 -0.52 1.72
N HIS A 98 0.58 -1.09 0.86
CA HIS A 98 0.16 -1.54 -0.46
C HIS A 98 -0.56 -2.89 -0.43
N THR A 99 -0.33 -3.66 0.63
CA THR A 99 -1.00 -4.92 0.91
C THR A 99 -1.51 -4.90 2.35
N ALA A 100 -2.71 -5.43 2.58
CA ALA A 100 -3.29 -5.57 3.92
C ALA A 100 -3.62 -7.05 4.23
N PRO A 101 -3.68 -7.44 5.51
CA PRO A 101 -4.24 -8.73 5.92
C PRO A 101 -5.56 -9.03 5.19
N GLY A 102 -5.68 -10.22 4.61
CA GLY A 102 -6.88 -10.64 3.86
C GLY A 102 -7.04 -10.05 2.46
N GLY A 103 -6.16 -9.14 2.01
CA GLY A 103 -6.24 -8.53 0.68
C GLY A 103 -7.39 -7.53 0.54
N GLN A 104 -7.07 -6.25 0.39
CA GLN A 104 -8.07 -5.17 0.28
C GLN A 104 -8.74 -5.07 -1.10
N ASN A 105 -8.19 -5.78 -2.09
CA ASN A 105 -8.72 -5.93 -3.43
C ASN A 105 -8.36 -7.34 -3.96
N GLY A 106 -8.81 -7.67 -5.17
CA GLY A 106 -8.61 -9.00 -5.78
C GLY A 106 -7.34 -9.16 -6.63
N ASP A 107 -6.51 -8.12 -6.73
CA ASP A 107 -5.44 -8.04 -7.72
C ASP A 107 -4.07 -8.46 -7.16
N TRP A 108 -3.12 -8.73 -8.08
CA TRP A 108 -1.82 -9.27 -7.70
C TRP A 108 -0.96 -8.31 -6.87
N HIS A 109 -1.15 -7.00 -7.07
CA HIS A 109 -0.37 -5.97 -6.40
C HIS A 109 -0.72 -5.85 -4.91
N SER A 110 -1.91 -6.30 -4.49
CA SER A 110 -2.25 -6.47 -3.06
C SER A 110 -1.72 -7.78 -2.45
N ASP A 111 -0.94 -8.57 -3.21
CA ASP A 111 -0.43 -9.88 -2.81
C ASP A 111 -1.57 -10.86 -2.39
N ASN A 112 -2.73 -10.72 -3.05
CA ASN A 112 -3.91 -11.54 -2.84
C ASN A 112 -4.03 -12.67 -3.86
N PHE A 113 -3.50 -13.84 -3.50
CA PHE A 113 -3.54 -15.03 -4.37
C PHE A 113 -4.95 -15.66 -4.53
N THR A 114 -5.96 -15.21 -3.80
CA THR A 114 -7.31 -15.78 -3.83
C THR A 114 -8.28 -15.01 -4.72
N SER A 115 -7.92 -13.79 -5.11
CA SER A 115 -8.81 -12.79 -5.73
C SER A 115 -10.05 -12.41 -4.92
N TYR A 116 -10.25 -12.99 -3.75
CA TYR A 116 -11.32 -12.65 -2.81
C TYR A 116 -10.79 -11.65 -1.79
N ALA A 117 -11.41 -10.47 -1.72
CA ALA A 117 -10.97 -9.38 -0.85
C ALA A 117 -11.48 -9.59 0.60
N ALA A 118 -10.92 -10.59 1.29
CA ALA A 118 -11.34 -11.01 2.63
C ALA A 118 -11.21 -9.90 3.69
N PHE A 119 -10.38 -8.88 3.45
CA PHE A 119 -10.26 -7.68 4.29
C PHE A 119 -11.62 -7.06 4.64
N TRP A 120 -12.59 -7.11 3.72
CA TRP A 120 -13.89 -6.47 3.90
C TRP A 120 -14.88 -7.27 4.74
N ASP A 121 -14.71 -8.59 4.81
CA ASP A 121 -15.67 -9.49 5.44
C ASP A 121 -15.23 -9.95 6.83
N TYR A 122 -13.92 -9.89 7.12
CA TYR A 122 -13.38 -10.26 8.42
C TYR A 122 -12.82 -9.04 9.17
N LYS A 123 -13.51 -8.66 10.25
CA LYS A 123 -13.12 -7.54 11.11
C LYS A 123 -11.68 -7.64 11.61
N ASP A 124 -11.18 -8.84 11.92
CA ASP A 124 -9.82 -9.04 12.42
C ASP A 124 -8.75 -8.56 11.43
N HIS A 125 -8.97 -8.68 10.12
CA HIS A 125 -8.05 -8.17 9.11
C HIS A 125 -7.95 -6.64 9.15
N GLN A 126 -9.07 -5.94 9.32
CA GLN A 126 -9.10 -4.49 9.52
C GLN A 126 -8.44 -4.11 10.85
N ASP A 127 -8.72 -4.85 11.93
CA ASP A 127 -8.16 -4.59 13.25
C ASP A 127 -6.64 -4.76 13.28
N ARG A 128 -6.10 -5.77 12.58
CA ARG A 128 -4.65 -5.96 12.40
C ARG A 128 -4.01 -4.82 11.60
N THR A 129 -4.70 -4.35 10.56
CA THR A 129 -4.26 -3.19 9.76
C THR A 129 -4.20 -1.92 10.59
N VAL A 130 -5.23 -1.65 11.39
CA VAL A 130 -5.26 -0.51 12.33
C VAL A 130 -4.14 -0.62 13.35
N TRP A 131 -3.96 -1.81 13.96
CA TRP A 131 -2.89 -2.05 14.92
C TRP A 131 -1.49 -1.81 14.32
N LEU A 132 -1.25 -2.28 13.09
CA LEU A 132 0.01 -2.03 12.38
C LEU A 132 0.24 -0.53 12.15
N TRP A 133 -0.79 0.21 11.77
CA TRP A 133 -0.70 1.65 11.59
C TRP A 133 -0.40 2.40 12.88
N GLU A 134 -0.91 1.96 14.03
CA GLU A 134 -0.51 2.51 15.34
C GLU A 134 0.99 2.31 15.58
N GLN A 135 1.55 1.14 15.22
CA GLN A 135 3.00 0.87 15.38
C GLN A 135 3.84 1.73 14.44
N ILE A 136 3.43 1.84 13.17
CA ILE A 136 4.12 2.65 12.16
C ILE A 136 4.09 4.13 12.56
N ALA A 137 2.91 4.64 12.93
CA ALA A 137 2.75 6.01 13.40
C ALA A 137 3.60 6.30 14.64
N ALA A 138 3.61 5.39 15.62
CA ALA A 138 4.45 5.53 16.82
C ALA A 138 5.94 5.67 16.48
N ARG A 139 6.41 4.92 15.47
CA ARG A 139 7.81 4.96 15.01
C ARG A 139 8.17 6.25 14.28
N TYR A 140 7.28 6.74 13.41
CA TYR A 140 7.58 7.83 12.48
C TYR A 140 7.01 9.20 12.86
N ARG A 141 6.19 9.31 13.93
CA ARG A 141 5.54 10.57 14.35
C ARG A 141 6.41 11.82 14.49
N SER A 142 7.71 11.65 14.70
CA SER A 142 8.65 12.79 14.84
C SER A 142 9.64 12.88 13.68
N ASN A 143 9.45 12.10 12.62
CA ASN A 143 10.34 12.10 11.47
C ASN A 143 9.83 13.08 10.39
N PRO A 144 10.44 14.27 10.24
CA PRO A 144 9.98 15.26 9.27
C PRO A 144 10.18 14.85 7.81
N TRP A 145 10.93 13.78 7.54
CA TRP A 145 11.13 13.25 6.18
C TRP A 145 9.98 12.37 5.72
N VAL A 146 9.10 11.95 6.64
CA VAL A 146 7.83 11.32 6.27
C VAL A 146 6.82 12.44 6.03
N ALA A 147 6.31 12.57 4.80
CA ALA A 147 5.26 13.53 4.48
C ALA A 147 3.88 13.04 4.95
N GLY A 148 3.71 11.72 5.11
CA GLY A 148 2.45 11.16 5.54
C GLY A 148 2.33 9.67 5.34
N TYR A 149 1.14 9.18 5.61
CA TYR A 149 0.77 7.77 5.56
C TYR A 149 -0.37 7.58 4.57
N ASN A 150 -0.30 6.54 3.76
CA ASN A 150 -1.40 6.08 2.92
C ASN A 150 -1.93 4.75 3.49
N PRO A 151 -3.02 4.78 4.26
CA PRO A 151 -3.43 3.64 5.09
C PRO A 151 -3.77 2.37 4.33
N LEU A 152 -4.23 2.50 3.08
CA LEU A 152 -4.73 1.39 2.30
C LEU A 152 -4.68 1.75 0.81
N ASN A 153 -3.80 1.10 0.05
CA ASN A 153 -3.71 1.28 -1.40
C ASN A 153 -4.89 0.64 -2.13
N GLU A 154 -5.49 1.36 -3.07
CA GLU A 154 -6.47 0.85 -4.05
C GLU A 154 -7.49 -0.13 -3.47
N PRO A 155 -8.25 0.26 -2.43
CA PRO A 155 -9.31 -0.58 -1.91
C PRO A 155 -10.35 -0.90 -2.98
N CYS A 156 -10.90 -2.11 -2.94
CA CYS A 156 -11.98 -2.56 -3.81
C CYS A 156 -13.02 -3.31 -2.98
N ASP A 157 -13.79 -2.56 -2.20
CA ASP A 157 -14.95 -3.04 -1.45
C ASP A 157 -16.09 -3.41 -2.41
N PRO A 158 -16.53 -4.69 -2.45
CA PRO A 158 -17.64 -5.12 -3.29
C PRO A 158 -18.98 -4.43 -2.97
N GLU A 159 -19.15 -3.90 -1.76
CA GLU A 159 -20.38 -3.20 -1.35
C GLU A 159 -20.31 -1.68 -1.63
N HIS A 160 -19.13 -1.17 -1.99
CA HIS A 160 -18.87 0.24 -2.31
C HIS A 160 -19.20 1.26 -1.22
N VAL A 161 -19.34 0.85 0.04
CA VAL A 161 -19.81 1.75 1.12
C VAL A 161 -19.08 1.56 2.45
N ARG A 162 -18.27 0.52 2.61
CA ARG A 162 -17.62 0.19 3.89
C ARG A 162 -16.32 0.97 4.11
N LEU A 163 -15.69 1.44 3.04
CA LEU A 163 -14.39 2.12 3.09
C LEU A 163 -14.36 3.39 3.98
N PRO A 164 -15.33 4.32 3.90
CA PRO A 164 -15.35 5.51 4.78
C PRO A 164 -15.37 5.16 6.27
N ALA A 165 -16.12 4.11 6.65
CA ALA A 165 -16.19 3.67 8.04
C ALA A 165 -14.87 3.06 8.53
N PHE A 166 -14.13 2.36 7.65
CA PHE A 166 -12.77 1.94 7.94
C PHE A 166 -11.82 3.14 8.11
N TYR A 167 -11.91 4.15 7.23
CA TYR A 167 -11.08 5.34 7.32
C TYR A 167 -11.33 6.17 8.58
N GLU A 168 -12.58 6.35 9.02
CA GLU A 168 -12.88 6.99 10.32
C GLU A 168 -12.23 6.25 11.50
N ARG A 169 -12.03 4.93 11.41
CA ARG A 169 -11.40 4.14 12.47
C ARG A 169 -9.88 4.25 12.44
N VAL A 170 -9.26 4.08 11.27
CA VAL A 170 -7.79 4.13 11.15
C VAL A 170 -7.26 5.55 11.38
N GLU A 171 -8.01 6.57 10.96
CA GLU A 171 -7.66 7.97 11.22
C GLU A 171 -7.61 8.25 12.72
N LYS A 172 -8.66 7.90 13.47
CA LYS A 172 -8.68 8.06 14.94
C LYS A 172 -7.54 7.35 15.63
N ALA A 173 -7.23 6.12 15.20
CA ALA A 173 -6.16 5.32 15.78
C ALA A 173 -4.77 5.94 15.51
N ILE A 174 -4.50 6.34 14.26
CA ILE A 174 -3.24 7.02 13.92
C ILE A 174 -3.14 8.35 14.66
N ARG A 175 -4.20 9.17 14.67
CA ARG A 175 -4.19 10.50 15.30
C ARG A 175 -4.02 10.46 16.81
N ALA A 176 -4.44 9.38 17.48
CA ALA A 176 -4.17 9.18 18.89
C ALA A 176 -2.66 9.05 19.20
N VAL A 177 -1.86 8.66 18.20
CA VAL A 177 -0.41 8.41 18.33
C VAL A 177 0.42 9.51 17.64
N ASP A 178 -0.06 9.98 16.47
CA ASP A 178 0.58 10.91 15.56
C ASP A 178 -0.46 11.90 14.99
N PRO A 179 -0.62 13.07 15.63
CA PRO A 179 -1.61 14.06 15.23
C PRO A 179 -1.23 14.83 13.95
N ASP A 180 0.04 14.80 13.53
CA ASP A 180 0.60 15.81 12.62
C ASP A 180 0.75 15.34 11.17
N HIS A 181 1.16 14.09 10.95
CA HIS A 181 1.40 13.58 9.59
C HIS A 181 0.15 13.53 8.72
N ILE A 182 0.25 13.88 7.44
CA ILE A 182 -0.89 13.86 6.51
C ILE A 182 -1.35 12.41 6.27
N LEU A 183 -2.67 12.17 6.22
CA LEU A 183 -3.20 10.90 5.71
C LEU A 183 -3.58 11.04 4.24
N TRP A 184 -3.06 10.16 3.41
CA TRP A 184 -3.38 10.03 1.99
C TRP A 184 -4.40 8.91 1.87
N LEU A 185 -5.64 9.21 1.51
CA LEU A 185 -6.76 8.27 1.49
C LEU A 185 -7.16 7.98 0.06
N ASP A 186 -7.10 6.72 -0.35
CA ASP A 186 -7.48 6.28 -1.69
C ASP A 186 -9.01 6.12 -1.78
N GLY A 187 -9.58 6.39 -2.95
CA GLY A 187 -10.97 6.05 -3.24
C GLY A 187 -11.19 4.54 -3.32
N ASN A 188 -12.45 4.12 -3.30
CA ASN A 188 -12.81 2.74 -3.62
C ASN A 188 -12.62 2.45 -5.12
N THR A 189 -12.80 1.18 -5.53
CA THR A 189 -12.62 0.72 -6.91
C THR A 189 -11.26 1.14 -7.46
N PHE A 190 -10.19 0.76 -6.77
CA PHE A 190 -8.82 1.10 -7.12
C PHE A 190 -8.58 2.61 -7.21
N ALA A 191 -9.01 3.36 -6.20
CA ALA A 191 -8.88 4.81 -6.12
C ALA A 191 -9.63 5.61 -7.21
N MET A 192 -10.63 5.03 -7.87
CA MET A 192 -11.42 5.70 -8.93
C MET A 192 -12.82 6.14 -8.48
N GLU A 193 -13.27 5.75 -7.30
CA GLU A 193 -14.69 5.89 -6.89
C GLU A 193 -14.83 6.39 -5.44
N TRP A 194 -15.77 7.31 -5.22
CA TRP A 194 -15.90 8.11 -3.98
C TRP A 194 -17.30 8.06 -3.34
N LYS A 195 -18.10 7.05 -3.64
CA LYS A 195 -19.42 6.81 -3.06
C LYS A 195 -19.30 6.62 -1.54
N GLY A 196 -20.20 7.26 -0.80
CA GLY A 196 -20.23 7.20 0.66
C GLY A 196 -19.20 8.10 1.36
N PHE A 197 -18.32 8.79 0.62
CA PHE A 197 -17.43 9.80 1.18
C PHE A 197 -18.17 11.14 1.39
N ASP A 198 -19.18 11.12 2.25
CA ASP A 198 -20.01 12.29 2.56
C ASP A 198 -19.34 13.28 3.53
N LYS A 199 -18.18 12.90 4.08
CA LYS A 199 -17.41 13.67 5.06
C LYS A 199 -15.94 13.72 4.68
N VAL A 200 -15.34 14.89 4.92
CA VAL A 200 -13.91 15.12 4.79
C VAL A 200 -13.26 14.98 6.15
N LEU A 201 -12.23 14.14 6.25
CA LEU A 201 -11.42 13.97 7.45
C LEU A 201 -10.35 15.07 7.55
N PRO A 202 -10.00 15.54 8.77
CA PRO A 202 -9.04 16.63 8.95
C PRO A 202 -7.61 16.18 8.59
N ASN A 203 -6.80 17.10 8.05
CA ASN A 203 -5.40 16.84 7.69
C ASN A 203 -5.23 15.58 6.81
N CYS A 204 -6.12 15.44 5.82
CA CYS A 204 -6.15 14.34 4.87
C CYS A 204 -6.10 14.86 3.42
N VAL A 205 -5.46 14.09 2.54
CA VAL A 205 -5.48 14.25 1.09
C VAL A 205 -6.18 13.04 0.49
N TYR A 206 -7.11 13.27 -0.43
CA TYR A 206 -7.83 12.20 -1.13
C TYR A 206 -7.12 11.91 -2.45
N SER A 207 -6.57 10.70 -2.57
CA SER A 207 -5.74 10.25 -3.68
C SER A 207 -6.57 9.50 -4.72
N ILE A 208 -6.34 9.79 -6.00
CA ILE A 208 -6.93 9.08 -7.14
C ILE A 208 -5.85 8.39 -7.95
N HIS A 209 -6.20 7.24 -8.53
CA HIS A 209 -5.38 6.59 -9.55
C HIS A 209 -6.07 6.76 -10.90
N ASP A 210 -5.43 7.48 -11.80
CA ASP A 210 -5.92 7.73 -13.16
C ASP A 210 -4.89 7.25 -14.17
N TYR A 211 -5.21 6.14 -14.82
CA TYR A 211 -4.38 5.57 -15.87
C TYR A 211 -4.93 6.00 -17.22
N ALA A 212 -4.17 6.85 -17.93
CA ALA A 212 -4.47 7.16 -19.31
C ALA A 212 -4.49 5.85 -20.13
N VAL A 213 -5.61 5.56 -20.78
CA VAL A 213 -5.75 4.40 -21.67
C VAL A 213 -4.92 4.64 -22.95
N CYS A 214 -3.60 4.49 -22.85
CA CYS A 214 -2.70 4.59 -23.99
C CYS A 214 -2.68 3.26 -24.75
N LEU A 215 -3.69 3.07 -25.62
CA LEU A 215 -3.72 2.33 -26.91
C LEU A 215 -5.15 1.80 -27.21
N PRO A 216 -5.60 1.77 -28.48
CA PRO A 216 -6.94 1.35 -28.84
C PRO A 216 -7.09 -0.15 -28.61
N SER A 217 -7.79 -0.54 -27.55
CA SER A 217 -8.22 -1.91 -27.33
C SER A 217 -9.20 -2.31 -28.44
N HIS A 218 -8.71 -3.00 -29.48
CA HIS A 218 -9.53 -3.85 -30.35
C HIS A 218 -10.00 -5.10 -29.58
N PHE A 219 -10.71 -4.88 -28.49
CA PHE A 219 -11.57 -5.87 -27.86
C PHE A 219 -12.89 -5.16 -27.53
N PRO A 220 -13.94 -5.38 -28.33
CA PRO A 220 -15.22 -4.74 -28.09
C PRO A 220 -15.88 -5.42 -26.88
N VAL A 221 -15.63 -4.90 -25.69
CA VAL A 221 -16.54 -5.12 -24.56
C VAL A 221 -17.55 -3.99 -24.63
N SER A 222 -18.69 -4.23 -25.28
CA SER A 222 -19.75 -3.24 -25.35
C SER A 222 -20.39 -3.08 -23.98
N TYR A 223 -20.11 -1.99 -23.27
CA TYR A 223 -21.00 -1.51 -22.23
C TYR A 223 -22.13 -0.74 -22.91
N THR A 224 -23.28 -1.40 -23.05
CA THR A 224 -24.52 -0.72 -23.45
C THR A 224 -25.05 0.05 -22.25
N LEU A 225 -24.77 1.35 -22.19
CA LEU A 225 -25.51 2.25 -21.30
C LEU A 225 -26.97 2.35 -21.79
N PRO A 226 -27.97 2.25 -20.91
CA PRO A 226 -29.37 2.38 -21.32
C PRO A 226 -29.63 3.82 -21.78
N ARG A 227 -29.96 3.99 -23.06
CA ARG A 227 -30.48 5.26 -23.58
C ARG A 227 -31.84 5.52 -22.94
N ASN A 228 -31.91 6.56 -22.12
CA ASN A 228 -33.18 7.14 -21.69
C ASN A 228 -34.02 7.50 -22.93
N LYS A 229 -35.18 6.86 -23.05
CA LYS A 229 -36.22 7.24 -24.01
C LYS A 229 -36.82 8.57 -23.56
N ARG A 230 -36.75 9.58 -24.41
CA ARG A 230 -37.76 10.66 -24.45
C ARG A 230 -38.93 10.19 -25.29
#